data_AF-A0A840HQ20-F1
#
_entry.id   AF-A0A840HQ20-F1
#
_cell.length_a   1.000
_cell.length_b   1.000
_cell.length_c   1.000
_cell.angle_alpha   90.00
_cell.angle_beta   90.00
_cell.angle_gamma   90.00
#
_symmetry.space_group_name_H-M   'P 1'
#
loop_
_entity.id
_entity.type
_entity.pdbx_description
1 polymer ?
#
loop_
_entity_poly.entity_id
_entity_poly.type
_entity_poly.pdbx_seq_one_letter_code
_entity_poly.pdbx_strand_id
1 'polypeptide(L)'
;MIDREHDLSITKQAKVWKISRGSVYYPPRPVSSADLEIMQRLDRLHLEYPFASSRMLRGLLALQGCKIGRRHVKTLMRRMGIEALYRRPRTTKPEPGYKIYPYLLRGMEITRPNQVWAMDITYIPMARGFVYLAV
;
A
#
# COMPACT_ATOMS: atom_id res chain seq x y z
N MET A 1 20.86 20.93 -11.48
CA MET A 1 21.29 19.92 -12.46
C MET A 1 22.80 19.75 -12.31
N ILE A 2 23.36 18.53 -12.46
CA ILE A 2 24.82 18.35 -12.45
C ILE A 2 25.36 18.95 -13.76
N ASP A 3 26.39 19.76 -13.67
CA ASP A 3 27.06 20.38 -14.82
C ASP A 3 28.51 19.94 -14.89
N ARG A 4 28.98 19.51 -16.07
CA ARG A 4 30.36 19.04 -16.25
C ARG A 4 31.36 20.18 -16.43
N GLU A 5 30.89 21.34 -16.86
CA GLU A 5 31.72 22.53 -17.11
C GLU A 5 31.83 23.45 -15.88
N HIS A 6 31.22 23.05 -14.75
CA HIS A 6 31.26 23.83 -13.52
C HIS A 6 32.59 23.65 -12.78
N ASP A 7 33.08 24.73 -12.15
CA ASP A 7 34.25 24.76 -11.24
C ASP A 7 34.28 23.68 -10.14
N LEU A 8 33.10 23.16 -9.73
CA LEU A 8 33.01 22.13 -8.71
C LEU A 8 33.10 20.76 -9.37
N SER A 9 33.92 19.86 -8.81
CA SER A 9 33.94 18.48 -9.28
C SER A 9 32.58 17.81 -9.18
N ILE A 10 32.29 16.85 -10.07
CA ILE A 10 31.04 16.05 -10.08
C ILE A 10 30.74 15.46 -8.68
N THR A 11 31.78 15.11 -7.94
CA THR A 11 31.64 14.54 -6.59
C THR A 11 31.17 15.58 -5.57
N LYS A 12 31.69 16.83 -5.63
CA LYS A 12 31.21 17.93 -4.80
C LYS A 12 29.77 18.30 -5.16
N GLN A 13 29.46 18.39 -6.45
CA GLN A 13 28.10 18.68 -6.89
C GLN A 13 27.11 17.59 -6.41
N ALA A 14 27.41 16.31 -6.62
CA ALA A 14 26.55 15.21 -6.15
C ALA A 14 26.32 15.25 -4.63
N LYS A 15 27.36 15.61 -3.85
CA LYS A 15 27.26 15.79 -2.39
C LYS A 15 26.34 16.96 -2.02
N VAL A 16 26.46 18.11 -2.70
CA VAL A 16 25.58 19.27 -2.50
C VAL A 16 24.13 18.92 -2.80
N TRP A 17 23.90 18.19 -3.90
CA TRP A 17 22.57 17.74 -4.32
C TRP A 17 22.05 16.53 -3.54
N LYS A 18 22.82 15.98 -2.59
CA LYS A 18 22.48 14.78 -1.78
C LYS A 18 22.08 13.57 -2.63
N ILE A 19 22.71 13.40 -3.79
CA ILE A 19 22.52 12.23 -4.67
C ILE A 19 23.79 11.38 -4.70
N SER A 20 23.65 10.08 -5.03
CA SER A 20 24.81 9.21 -5.17
C SER A 20 25.64 9.62 -6.39
N ARG A 21 26.97 9.51 -6.30
CA ARG A 21 27.84 9.78 -7.46
C ARG A 21 27.50 8.87 -8.65
N GLY A 22 27.11 7.63 -8.39
CA GLY A 22 26.74 6.65 -9.43
C GLY A 22 25.50 7.04 -10.22
N SER A 23 24.52 7.73 -9.61
CA SER A 23 23.31 8.16 -10.32
C SER A 23 23.59 9.23 -11.37
N VAL A 24 24.67 10.02 -11.21
CA VAL A 24 25.11 11.02 -12.18
C VAL A 24 25.52 10.38 -13.52
N TYR A 25 26.13 9.20 -13.46
CA TYR A 25 26.58 8.48 -14.64
C TYR A 25 25.53 7.53 -15.20
N TYR A 26 24.40 7.35 -14.52
CA TYR A 26 23.37 6.42 -14.93
C TYR A 26 22.49 7.05 -16.01
N PRO A 27 22.51 6.55 -17.27
CA PRO A 27 21.52 6.93 -18.26
C PRO A 27 20.19 6.23 -17.93
N PRO A 28 19.09 6.98 -17.73
CA PRO A 28 17.80 6.37 -17.47
C PRO A 28 17.38 5.52 -18.67
N ARG A 29 17.01 4.27 -18.41
CA ARG A 29 16.48 3.39 -19.47
C ARG A 29 15.05 3.80 -19.80
N PRO A 30 14.76 4.15 -21.07
CA PRO A 30 13.40 4.45 -21.49
C PRO A 30 12.49 3.25 -21.30
N VAL A 31 11.20 3.50 -21.14
CA VAL A 31 10.17 2.45 -21.20
C VAL A 31 10.11 1.96 -22.64
N SER A 32 10.00 0.64 -22.87
CA SER A 32 9.78 0.12 -24.22
C SER A 32 8.40 0.55 -24.76
N SER A 33 8.24 0.64 -26.08
CA SER A 33 6.93 0.96 -26.68
C SER A 33 5.85 -0.05 -26.27
N ALA A 34 6.19 -1.33 -26.21
CA ALA A 34 5.31 -2.38 -25.73
C ALA A 34 4.85 -2.16 -24.28
N ASP A 35 5.77 -1.76 -23.39
CA ASP A 35 5.42 -1.46 -21.99
C ASP A 35 4.57 -0.18 -21.88
N LEU A 36 4.79 0.82 -22.73
CA LEU A 36 3.95 2.02 -22.77
C LEU A 36 2.50 1.70 -23.15
N GLU A 37 2.27 0.84 -24.13
CA GLU A 37 0.92 0.38 -24.49
C GLU A 37 0.25 -0.35 -23.32
N ILE A 38 0.99 -1.19 -22.60
CA ILE A 38 0.48 -1.90 -21.43
C ILE A 38 0.19 -0.92 -20.29
N MET A 39 1.05 0.08 -20.07
CA MET A 39 0.84 1.13 -19.07
C MET A 39 -0.43 1.94 -19.37
N GLN A 40 -0.70 2.28 -20.63
CA GLN A 40 -1.95 2.97 -21.02
C GLN A 40 -3.20 2.12 -20.71
N ARG A 41 -3.14 0.80 -20.97
CA ARG A 41 -4.24 -0.12 -20.62
C ARG A 41 -4.42 -0.25 -19.12
N LEU A 42 -3.31 -0.36 -18.38
CA LEU A 42 -3.32 -0.43 -16.92
C LEU A 42 -3.92 0.84 -16.30
N ASP A 43 -3.62 2.01 -16.85
CA ASP A 43 -4.18 3.29 -16.38
C ASP A 43 -5.71 3.32 -16.54
N ARG A 44 -6.20 2.96 -17.73
CA ARG A 44 -7.65 2.86 -17.98
C ARG A 44 -8.33 1.85 -17.05
N LEU A 45 -7.74 0.67 -16.88
CA LEU A 45 -8.27 -0.35 -15.98
C LEU A 45 -8.23 0.10 -14.51
N HIS A 46 -7.24 0.91 -14.11
CA HIS A 46 -7.15 1.43 -12.76
C HIS A 46 -8.25 2.47 -12.47
N LEU A 47 -8.59 3.30 -13.46
CA LEU A 47 -9.70 4.25 -13.37
C LEU A 47 -11.06 3.55 -13.24
N GLU A 48 -11.28 2.46 -13.99
CA GLU A 48 -12.52 1.67 -13.88
C GLU A 48 -12.56 0.81 -12.61
N TYR A 49 -11.42 0.20 -12.24
CA TYR A 49 -11.31 -0.75 -11.14
C TYR A 49 -10.20 -0.34 -10.16
N PRO A 50 -10.40 0.70 -9.35
CA PRO A 50 -9.37 1.21 -8.43
C PRO A 50 -8.91 0.18 -7.39
N PHE A 51 -9.74 -0.83 -7.10
CA PHE A 51 -9.44 -1.93 -6.18
C PHE A 51 -8.65 -3.09 -6.83
N ALA A 52 -8.40 -3.05 -8.13
CA ALA A 52 -7.78 -4.17 -8.85
C ALA A 52 -6.28 -4.26 -8.56
N SER A 53 -5.87 -5.34 -7.89
CA SER A 53 -4.44 -5.65 -7.67
C SER A 53 -3.76 -6.17 -8.93
N SER A 54 -2.41 -6.23 -8.89
CA SER A 54 -1.59 -6.85 -9.95
C SER A 54 -2.05 -8.25 -10.39
N ARG A 55 -2.68 -9.04 -9.50
CA ARG A 55 -3.23 -10.35 -9.86
C ARG A 55 -4.50 -10.22 -10.72
N MET A 56 -5.40 -9.31 -10.35
CA MET A 56 -6.65 -9.05 -11.05
C MET A 56 -6.38 -8.37 -12.39
N LEU A 57 -5.56 -7.32 -12.39
CA LEU A 57 -5.15 -6.59 -13.60
C LEU A 57 -4.49 -7.51 -14.63
N ARG A 58 -3.67 -8.47 -14.20
CA ARG A 58 -3.13 -9.50 -15.11
C ARG A 58 -4.25 -10.30 -15.80
N GLY A 59 -5.30 -10.68 -15.07
CA GLY A 59 -6.43 -11.39 -15.63
C GLY A 59 -7.22 -10.53 -16.63
N LEU A 60 -7.48 -9.27 -16.27
CA LEU A 60 -8.18 -8.31 -17.14
C LEU A 60 -7.39 -8.03 -18.42
N LEU A 61 -6.08 -7.85 -18.32
CA LEU A 61 -5.21 -7.72 -19.49
C LEU A 61 -5.23 -8.96 -20.37
N ALA A 62 -5.25 -10.16 -19.77
CA ALA A 62 -5.34 -11.41 -20.53
C ALA A 62 -6.67 -11.54 -21.29
N LEU A 63 -7.78 -11.07 -20.72
CA LEU A 63 -9.09 -11.01 -21.40
C LEU A 63 -9.07 -10.03 -22.59
N GLN A 64 -8.26 -8.96 -22.51
CA GLN A 64 -8.00 -8.02 -23.61
C GLN A 64 -6.93 -8.52 -24.60
N GLY A 65 -6.57 -9.81 -24.55
CA GLY A 65 -5.57 -10.42 -25.44
C GLY A 65 -4.11 -10.12 -25.08
N CYS A 66 -3.83 -9.42 -23.99
CA CYS A 66 -2.48 -9.10 -23.52
C CYS A 66 -1.99 -10.11 -22.47
N LYS A 67 -1.18 -11.08 -22.89
CA LYS A 67 -0.59 -12.08 -21.97
C LYS A 67 0.69 -11.54 -21.34
N ILE A 68 0.61 -11.14 -20.07
CA ILE A 68 1.71 -10.59 -19.28
C ILE A 68 1.87 -11.32 -17.95
N GLY A 69 3.10 -11.43 -17.45
CA GLY A 69 3.39 -12.00 -16.13
C GLY A 69 2.99 -11.08 -14.97
N ARG A 70 2.51 -11.65 -13.86
CA ARG A 70 2.12 -10.87 -12.65
C ARG A 70 3.22 -9.95 -12.12
N ARG A 71 4.48 -10.42 -12.15
CA ARG A 71 5.63 -9.63 -11.70
C ARG A 71 5.83 -8.39 -12.57
N HIS A 72 5.67 -8.53 -13.89
CA HIS A 72 5.80 -7.42 -14.83
C HIS A 72 4.70 -6.38 -14.61
N VAL A 73 3.44 -6.81 -14.45
CA VAL A 73 2.32 -5.92 -14.06
C VAL A 73 2.65 -5.14 -12.78
N LYS A 74 3.16 -5.82 -11.74
CA LYS A 74 3.54 -5.17 -10.47
C LYS A 74 4.67 -4.14 -10.66
N THR A 75 5.65 -4.42 -11.52
CA THR A 75 6.74 -3.49 -11.85
C THR A 75 6.20 -2.24 -12.55
N LEU A 76 5.32 -2.42 -13.54
CA LEU A 76 4.70 -1.31 -14.27
C LEU A 76 3.81 -0.47 -13.35
N MET A 77 2.98 -1.10 -12.51
CA MET A 77 2.18 -0.39 -11.50
C MET A 77 3.06 0.48 -10.59
N ARG A 78 4.16 -0.08 -10.07
CA ARG A 78 5.12 0.68 -9.24
C ARG A 78 5.76 1.84 -10.01
N ARG A 79 6.09 1.64 -11.28
CA ARG A 79 6.69 2.68 -12.14
C ARG A 79 5.70 3.82 -12.43
N MET A 80 4.41 3.49 -12.55
CA MET A 80 3.30 4.44 -12.74
C MET A 80 2.86 5.11 -11.42
N GLY A 81 3.26 4.57 -10.27
CA GLY A 81 2.78 5.06 -8.96
C GLY A 81 1.35 4.67 -8.64
N ILE A 82 0.78 3.66 -9.31
CA ILE A 82 -0.58 3.19 -9.07
C ILE A 82 -0.59 1.99 -8.11
N GLU A 83 -1.58 1.95 -7.23
CA GLU A 83 -1.78 0.88 -6.26
C GLU A 83 -3.26 0.53 -6.11
N ALA A 84 -3.54 -0.69 -5.65
CA ALA A 84 -4.92 -1.11 -5.42
C ALA A 84 -5.47 -0.44 -4.17
N LEU A 85 -6.57 0.31 -4.34
CA LEU A 85 -7.24 1.02 -3.27
C LEU A 85 -8.27 0.10 -2.61
N TYR A 86 -7.98 -0.31 -1.37
CA TYR A 86 -8.91 -1.08 -0.55
C TYR A 86 -9.59 -0.19 0.48
N ARG A 87 -10.92 -0.31 0.58
CA ARG A 87 -11.66 0.27 1.70
C ARG A 87 -11.28 -0.49 2.97
N ARG A 88 -10.74 0.23 3.95
CA ARG A 88 -10.58 -0.32 5.30
C ARG A 88 -11.96 -0.39 5.98
N PRO A 89 -12.24 -1.43 6.79
CA PRO A 89 -13.46 -1.47 7.59
C PRO A 89 -13.54 -0.23 8.47
N ARG A 90 -14.69 0.46 8.45
CA ARG A 90 -14.91 1.65 9.29
C ARG A 90 -15.49 1.22 10.64
N THR A 91 -14.62 0.84 11.57
CA THR A 91 -15.01 0.37 12.91
C THR A 91 -15.66 1.45 13.78
N THR A 92 -15.56 2.73 13.40
CA THR A 92 -16.18 3.85 14.14
C THR A 92 -17.66 4.05 13.84
N LYS A 93 -18.19 3.47 12.76
CA LYS A 93 -19.62 3.56 12.43
C LYS A 93 -20.30 2.26 12.86
N PRO A 94 -21.28 2.30 13.77
CA PRO A 94 -22.07 1.12 14.10
C PRO A 94 -22.84 0.67 12.85
N GLU A 95 -22.92 -0.63 12.65
CA GLU A 95 -23.76 -1.22 11.60
C GLU A 95 -25.24 -0.99 11.97
N PRO A 96 -26.10 -0.61 11.02
CA PRO A 96 -27.52 -0.40 11.28
C PRO A 96 -28.17 -1.66 11.88
N GLY A 97 -28.94 -1.49 12.95
CA GLY A 97 -29.67 -2.59 13.60
C GLY A 97 -28.99 -3.19 14.82
N TYR A 98 -27.73 -2.84 15.12
CA TYR A 98 -27.08 -3.24 16.37
C TYR A 98 -27.46 -2.29 17.51
N LYS A 99 -27.86 -2.86 18.65
CA LYS A 99 -28.13 -2.11 19.87
C LYS A 99 -26.83 -1.52 20.42
N ILE A 100 -26.78 -0.19 20.52
CA ILE A 100 -25.68 0.52 21.18
C ILE A 100 -25.92 0.44 22.68
N TYR A 101 -25.02 -0.22 23.40
CA TYR A 101 -25.05 -0.27 24.87
C TYR A 101 -24.40 0.99 25.44
N PRO A 102 -24.98 1.60 26.50
CA PRO A 102 -24.35 2.73 27.16
C PRO A 102 -23.03 2.30 27.80
N TYR A 103 -22.01 3.14 27.68
CA TYR A 103 -20.74 2.92 28.37
C TYR A 103 -20.90 3.29 29.85
N LEU A 104 -21.11 2.28 30.70
CA LEU A 104 -21.50 2.43 32.10
C LEU A 104 -20.43 3.07 33.00
N LEU A 105 -19.17 3.09 32.55
CA LEU A 105 -18.05 3.68 33.29
C LEU A 105 -17.88 5.19 33.01
N ARG A 106 -18.72 5.77 32.16
CA ARG A 106 -18.63 7.19 31.80
C ARG A 106 -18.87 8.08 33.02
N GLY A 107 -17.89 8.90 33.37
CA GLY A 107 -18.00 9.85 34.49
C GLY A 107 -17.77 9.23 35.88
N MET A 108 -17.37 7.96 35.94
CA MET A 108 -17.01 7.30 37.20
C MET A 108 -15.53 7.54 37.52
N GLU A 109 -15.24 8.03 38.72
CA GLU A 109 -13.88 8.06 39.24
C GLU A 109 -13.48 6.68 39.80
N ILE A 110 -12.33 6.17 39.36
CA ILE A 110 -11.77 4.89 39.81
C ILE A 110 -10.73 5.20 40.90
N THR A 111 -11.10 5.02 42.17
CA THR A 111 -10.33 5.49 43.33
C THR A 111 -9.68 4.36 44.13
N ARG A 112 -9.99 3.10 43.85
CA ARG A 112 -9.39 1.94 44.54
C ARG A 112 -9.09 0.77 43.60
N PRO A 113 -8.11 -0.09 43.95
CA PRO A 113 -7.90 -1.36 43.26
C PRO A 113 -9.17 -2.23 43.25
N ASN A 114 -9.31 -3.08 42.24
CA ASN A 114 -10.45 -4.00 42.05
C ASN A 114 -11.83 -3.32 41.89
N GLN A 115 -11.89 -2.04 41.53
CA GLN A 115 -13.15 -1.32 41.29
C GLN A 115 -13.69 -1.50 39.86
N VAL A 116 -12.83 -1.65 38.86
CA VAL A 116 -13.18 -1.86 37.45
C VAL A 116 -12.20 -2.86 36.86
N TRP A 117 -12.71 -3.86 36.16
CA TRP A 117 -11.90 -4.88 35.48
C TRP A 117 -12.09 -4.73 33.97
N ALA A 118 -10.98 -4.76 33.24
CA ALA A 118 -10.98 -4.85 31.79
C ALA A 118 -10.55 -6.26 31.42
N MET A 119 -11.24 -6.86 30.46
CA MET A 119 -10.91 -8.17 29.90
C MET A 119 -10.89 -8.04 28.40
N ASP A 120 -9.92 -8.68 27.76
CA ASP A 120 -9.87 -8.81 26.31
C ASP A 120 -9.91 -10.27 25.89
N ILE A 121 -10.44 -10.54 24.69
CA ILE A 121 -10.47 -11.88 24.11
C ILE A 121 -9.70 -11.83 22.80
N THR A 122 -8.55 -12.50 22.78
CA THR A 122 -7.70 -12.60 21.60
C THR A 122 -7.81 -13.98 20.96
N TYR A 123 -7.82 -13.99 19.62
CA TYR A 123 -7.80 -15.20 18.82
C TYR A 123 -6.36 -15.63 18.54
N ILE A 124 -5.99 -16.84 18.97
CA ILE A 124 -4.67 -17.40 18.69
C ILE A 124 -4.81 -18.39 17.51
N PRO A 125 -4.14 -18.14 16.37
CA PRO A 125 -4.22 -19.01 15.22
C PRO A 125 -3.50 -20.35 15.49
N MET A 126 -4.13 -21.46 15.10
CA MET A 126 -3.60 -22.81 15.21
C MET A 126 -3.40 -23.42 13.81
N ALA A 127 -2.67 -24.55 13.73
CA ALA A 127 -2.49 -25.28 12.46
C ALA A 127 -3.83 -25.66 11.79
N ARG A 128 -4.88 -25.85 12.60
CA ARG A 128 -6.27 -26.00 12.15
C ARG A 128 -7.17 -25.18 13.08
N GLY A 129 -7.70 -24.06 12.60
CA GLY A 129 -8.63 -23.21 13.33
C GLY A 129 -7.95 -22.19 14.27
N PHE A 130 -8.62 -21.85 15.36
CA PHE A 130 -8.18 -20.86 16.35
C PHE A 130 -8.66 -21.25 17.75
N VAL A 131 -7.95 -20.79 18.78
CA VAL A 131 -8.38 -20.87 20.18
C VAL A 131 -8.59 -19.46 20.74
N TYR A 132 -9.45 -19.36 21.76
CA TYR A 132 -9.72 -18.11 22.46
C TYR A 132 -8.83 -18.00 23.70
N LEU A 133 -8.11 -16.89 23.84
CA LEU A 133 -7.42 -16.52 25.06
C LEU A 133 -8.16 -15.32 25.68
N ALA A 134 -8.64 -15.49 26.91
CA ALA A 134 -9.21 -14.42 27.72
C ALA A 134 -8.19 -13.99 28.78
N VAL A 135 -7.90 -12.69 28.86
CA VAL A 135 -6.98 -12.07 29.83
C VAL A 135 -7.63 -10.83 30.43
#